data_AF-A0A7Y5DLY0-F1
#
_entry.id   AF-A0A7Y5DLY0-F1
#
_cell.length_a   1.000
_cell.length_b   1.000
_cell.length_c   1.000
_cell.angle_alpha   90.00
_cell.angle_beta   90.00
_cell.angle_gamma   90.00
#
_symmetry.space_group_name_H-M   'P 1'
#
loop_
_entity.id
_entity.type
_entity.pdbx_description
1 polymer ?
#
loop_
_entity_poly.entity_id
_entity_poly.type
_entity_poly.pdbx_seq_one_letter_code
_entity_poly.pdbx_strand_id
1 'polypeptide(L)'
;MNRSILAMAALSGLAGCGPSGPDFTEPAKVPAAMLVDEFAALASLSSPLTEAGYGSSRVRVERRGKSELLFTIPSSESKDGSTFLLQFTPGQQPLHSEVKVTIEVPALPMGVNKVLSEQKVEDYFQRHTKALIAAMASRESTSAAAHEFVSMFDALALATNPSLKRKLENDVRTIDLEDGEDTATADEPSDEEVNRGMIDNSETDRGDEQLGTEPQGAEPDPREPEGTDPNPD
;
A
#
# COMPACT_ATOMS: atom_id res chain seq x y z
N MET A 1 -51.26 -0.61 -39.91
CA MET A 1 -49.84 -0.94 -40.14
C MET A 1 -49.14 0.33 -40.60
N ASN A 2 -48.17 0.83 -39.85
CA ASN A 2 -47.08 1.68 -40.35
C ASN A 2 -45.99 1.74 -39.26
N ARG A 3 -44.80 1.25 -39.62
CA ARG A 3 -43.58 1.27 -38.82
C ARG A 3 -42.90 2.63 -39.04
N SER A 4 -42.54 3.31 -37.97
CA SER A 4 -41.59 4.44 -38.05
C SER A 4 -40.42 4.17 -37.10
N ILE A 5 -39.31 3.82 -37.72
CA ILE A 5 -37.95 3.75 -37.18
C ILE A 5 -37.38 5.17 -37.29
N LEU A 6 -36.87 5.74 -36.20
CA LEU A 6 -36.10 6.99 -36.22
C LEU A 6 -35.46 7.19 -34.84
N ALA A 7 -34.21 7.57 -34.66
CA ALA A 7 -33.01 7.49 -35.47
C ALA A 7 -31.89 7.59 -34.42
N MET A 8 -30.92 6.67 -34.48
CA MET A 8 -29.73 6.73 -33.64
C MET A 8 -28.86 7.87 -34.19
N ALA A 9 -28.81 8.99 -33.48
CA ALA A 9 -27.89 10.08 -33.82
C ALA A 9 -26.53 9.82 -33.16
N ALA A 10 -25.55 9.58 -34.02
CA ALA A 10 -24.15 9.39 -33.71
C ALA A 10 -23.57 10.58 -32.91
N LEU A 11 -22.99 10.28 -31.74
CA LEU A 11 -22.03 11.15 -31.09
C LEU A 11 -20.66 10.84 -31.70
N SER A 12 -20.32 11.57 -32.77
CA SER A 12 -18.96 11.65 -33.26
C SER A 12 -18.44 13.07 -33.04
N GLY A 13 -17.34 13.17 -32.30
CA GLY A 13 -16.31 14.15 -32.56
C GLY A 13 -16.47 15.52 -31.91
N LEU A 14 -16.08 15.62 -30.64
CA LEU A 14 -15.21 16.71 -30.20
C LEU A 14 -14.06 16.09 -29.41
N ALA A 15 -12.90 15.99 -30.06
CA ALA A 15 -11.62 15.87 -29.40
C ALA A 15 -11.37 17.18 -28.64
N GLY A 16 -11.91 17.27 -27.44
CA GLY A 16 -11.48 18.23 -26.45
C GLY A 16 -10.35 17.59 -25.66
N CYS A 17 -9.23 18.29 -25.53
CA CYS A 17 -8.38 18.19 -24.33
C CYS A 17 -9.23 18.66 -23.13
N GLY A 18 -10.20 17.84 -22.72
CA GLY A 18 -10.70 17.88 -21.36
C GLY A 18 -9.60 17.36 -20.44
N PRO A 19 -9.62 17.70 -19.14
CA PRO A 19 -8.81 16.96 -18.18
C PRO A 19 -9.05 15.48 -18.44
N SER A 20 -7.98 14.72 -18.65
CA SER A 20 -8.04 13.27 -18.65
C SER A 20 -8.86 12.87 -17.43
N GLY A 21 -9.87 12.03 -17.64
CA GLY A 21 -10.63 11.49 -16.53
C GLY A 21 -9.70 10.81 -15.53
N PRO A 22 -10.20 10.45 -14.34
CA PRO A 22 -9.40 9.64 -13.43
C PRO A 22 -8.92 8.37 -14.15
N ASP A 23 -7.67 7.97 -13.90
CA ASP A 23 -7.10 6.75 -14.48
C ASP A 23 -7.92 5.54 -14.02
N PHE A 24 -8.29 5.54 -12.74
CA PHE A 24 -9.28 4.60 -12.23
C PHE A 24 -10.14 5.19 -11.12
N THR A 25 -11.28 4.53 -10.87
CA THR A 25 -12.19 4.84 -9.76
C THR A 25 -12.48 3.56 -8.99
N GLU A 26 -12.27 3.60 -7.67
CA GLU A 26 -12.52 2.46 -6.78
C GLU A 26 -13.70 2.77 -5.83
N PRO A 27 -14.79 1.99 -5.87
CA PRO A 27 -15.90 2.14 -4.93
C PRO A 27 -15.51 1.59 -3.55
N ALA A 28 -15.98 2.24 -2.49
CA ALA A 28 -15.70 1.87 -1.11
C ALA A 28 -16.99 1.80 -0.28
N LYS A 29 -17.10 0.77 0.57
CA LYS A 29 -18.13 0.66 1.62
C LYS A 29 -17.66 1.29 2.93
N VAL A 30 -17.07 2.46 2.81
CA VAL A 30 -16.52 3.25 3.92
C VAL A 30 -16.90 4.71 3.70
N PRO A 31 -17.20 5.50 4.75
CA PRO A 31 -17.41 6.94 4.62
C PRO A 31 -16.18 7.65 4.06
N ALA A 32 -16.39 8.61 3.15
CA ALA A 32 -15.32 9.35 2.49
C ALA A 32 -14.34 10.02 3.47
N ALA A 33 -14.84 10.53 4.61
CA ALA A 33 -13.99 11.15 5.63
C ALA A 33 -12.97 10.17 6.23
N MET A 34 -13.39 8.93 6.52
CA MET A 34 -12.48 7.90 7.03
C MET A 34 -11.42 7.53 6.00
N LEU A 35 -11.80 7.45 4.71
CA LEU A 35 -10.84 7.20 3.64
C LEU A 35 -9.80 8.33 3.57
N VAL A 36 -10.23 9.59 3.61
CA VAL A 36 -9.30 10.73 3.58
C VAL A 36 -8.31 10.63 4.74
N ASP A 37 -8.79 10.34 5.96
CA ASP A 37 -7.91 10.26 7.13
C ASP A 37 -6.94 9.07 7.05
N GLU A 38 -7.40 7.90 6.59
CA GLU A 38 -6.56 6.72 6.42
C GLU A 38 -5.48 6.92 5.35
N PHE A 39 -5.85 7.44 4.18
CA PHE A 39 -4.89 7.72 3.12
C PHE A 39 -3.90 8.84 3.52
N ALA A 40 -4.36 9.84 4.29
CA ALA A 40 -3.46 10.86 4.83
C ALA A 40 -2.47 10.26 5.85
N ALA A 41 -2.88 9.26 6.62
CA ALA A 41 -2.03 8.58 7.61
C ALA A 41 -0.85 7.83 6.96
N LEU A 42 -0.95 7.44 5.68
CA LEU A 42 0.16 6.84 4.93
C LEU A 42 1.43 7.71 4.96
N ALA A 43 1.28 9.04 5.02
CA ALA A 43 2.40 9.97 5.11
C ALA A 43 3.22 9.85 6.42
N SER A 44 2.58 9.32 7.47
CA SER A 44 3.18 9.16 8.80
C SER A 44 3.87 7.81 8.97
N LEU A 45 3.66 6.88 8.05
CA LEU A 45 4.29 5.57 8.09
C LEU A 45 5.77 5.70 7.71
N SER A 46 6.59 4.98 8.46
CA SER A 46 8.00 4.86 8.16
C SER A 46 8.18 4.04 6.88
N SER A 47 9.02 4.54 5.97
CA SER A 47 9.34 3.84 4.72
C SER A 47 10.56 2.94 4.93
N PRO A 48 10.57 1.70 4.40
CA PRO A 48 11.74 0.82 4.45
C PRO A 48 13.05 1.50 4.00
N LEU A 49 13.02 2.36 2.99
CA LEU A 49 14.20 3.13 2.56
C LEU A 49 14.68 4.13 3.61
N THR A 50 13.74 4.74 4.34
CA THR A 50 14.05 5.68 5.42
C THR A 50 14.67 4.93 6.60
N GLU A 51 14.12 3.78 6.96
CA GLU A 51 14.64 2.91 8.04
C GLU A 51 16.04 2.41 7.74
N ALA A 52 16.30 2.07 6.48
CA ALA A 52 17.62 1.62 6.02
C ALA A 52 18.62 2.77 5.80
N GLY A 53 18.29 4.02 6.18
CA GLY A 53 19.24 5.14 6.17
C GLY A 53 19.54 5.73 4.79
N TYR A 54 18.76 5.39 3.76
CA TYR A 54 18.94 5.91 2.40
C TYR A 54 18.46 7.35 2.23
N GLY A 55 17.95 7.97 3.29
CA GLY A 55 17.41 9.32 3.28
C GLY A 55 16.05 9.34 2.60
N SER A 56 15.16 10.21 3.08
CA SER A 56 13.79 10.19 2.61
C SER A 56 13.67 10.85 1.24
N SER A 57 13.44 10.06 0.20
CA SER A 57 12.54 10.43 -0.89
C SER A 57 11.10 10.48 -0.36
N ARG A 58 10.89 11.26 0.71
CA ARG A 58 9.65 11.31 1.48
C ARG A 58 8.55 11.72 0.53
N VAL A 59 7.60 10.82 0.33
CA VAL A 59 6.36 11.17 -0.36
C VAL A 59 5.78 12.36 0.38
N ARG A 60 5.62 13.46 -0.35
CA ARG A 60 4.96 14.64 0.18
C ARG A 60 3.48 14.42 0.01
N VAL A 61 2.73 14.60 1.09
CA VAL A 61 1.27 14.51 1.05
C VAL A 61 0.70 15.89 1.33
N GLU A 62 0.01 16.45 0.35
CA GLU A 62 -0.65 17.75 0.42
C GLU A 62 -2.16 17.53 0.44
N ARG A 63 -2.85 18.12 1.41
CA ARG A 63 -4.31 18.08 1.48
C ARG A 63 -4.91 19.25 0.70
N ARG A 64 -5.50 18.98 -0.46
CA ARG A 64 -6.12 19.99 -1.35
C ARG A 64 -7.60 20.17 -1.02
N GLY A 65 -7.86 20.63 0.20
CA GLY A 65 -9.23 20.79 0.72
C GLY A 65 -9.72 19.59 1.51
N LYS A 66 -11.05 19.42 1.64
CA LYS A 66 -11.60 18.44 2.59
C LYS A 66 -11.56 16.99 2.09
N SER A 67 -11.58 16.81 0.77
CA SER A 67 -11.82 15.54 0.08
C SER A 67 -10.77 15.21 -0.96
N GLU A 68 -9.58 15.82 -0.89
CA GLU A 68 -8.52 15.58 -1.86
C GLU A 68 -7.16 15.47 -1.18
N LEU A 69 -6.36 14.51 -1.64
CA LEU A 69 -4.98 14.31 -1.24
C LEU A 69 -4.11 14.23 -2.48
N LEU A 70 -3.04 15.01 -2.52
CA LEU A 70 -2.00 14.90 -3.53
C LEU A 70 -0.76 14.29 -2.89
N PHE A 71 -0.36 13.12 -3.39
CA PHE A 71 0.93 12.52 -3.10
C PHE A 71 1.93 12.97 -4.16
N THR A 72 3.14 13.32 -3.74
CA THR A 72 4.21 13.72 -4.64
C THR A 72 5.49 13.00 -4.26
N ILE A 73 6.03 12.22 -5.19
CA ILE A 73 7.32 11.56 -5.06
C ILE A 73 8.35 12.41 -5.82
N PRO A 74 9.28 13.08 -5.12
CA PRO A 74 10.32 13.85 -5.78
C PRO A 74 11.18 12.97 -6.70
N SER A 75 11.56 13.50 -7.85
CA SER A 75 12.48 12.87 -8.79
C SER A 75 13.72 13.74 -8.98
N SER A 76 14.88 13.12 -9.19
CA SER A 76 16.08 13.84 -9.64
C SER A 76 16.06 14.16 -11.13
N GLU A 77 15.23 13.46 -11.91
CA GLU A 77 15.16 13.55 -13.38
C GLU A 77 14.00 14.44 -13.86
N SER A 78 13.01 14.72 -13.00
CA SER A 78 11.85 15.56 -13.29
C SER A 78 11.65 16.61 -12.21
N LYS A 79 11.36 17.85 -12.63
CA LYS A 79 11.08 18.98 -11.71
C LYS A 79 9.84 18.74 -10.86
N ASP A 80 8.84 18.09 -11.43
CA ASP A 80 7.53 17.90 -10.80
C ASP A 80 7.42 16.54 -10.08
N GLY A 81 8.33 15.61 -10.37
CA GLY A 81 8.32 14.27 -9.78
C GLY A 81 7.21 13.38 -10.35
N SER A 82 6.76 12.41 -9.55
CA SER A 82 5.54 11.63 -9.80
C SER A 82 4.44 12.11 -8.87
N THR A 83 3.22 12.27 -9.37
CA THR A 83 2.07 12.77 -8.62
C THR A 83 0.93 11.75 -8.62
N PHE A 84 0.22 11.67 -7.50
CA PHE A 84 -0.98 10.86 -7.35
C PHE A 84 -2.05 11.71 -6.66
N LEU A 85 -3.07 12.13 -7.40
CA LEU A 85 -4.20 12.87 -6.87
C LEU A 85 -5.33 11.88 -6.53
N LEU A 86 -5.72 11.84 -5.27
CA LEU A 86 -6.87 11.08 -4.80
C LEU A 86 -8.00 12.03 -4.45
N GLN A 87 -9.16 11.81 -5.04
CA GLN A 87 -10.38 12.55 -4.74
C GLN A 87 -11.42 11.60 -4.14
N PHE A 88 -11.98 12.00 -3.00
CA PHE A 88 -12.88 11.17 -2.19
C PHE A 88 -14.29 11.73 -2.26
N THR A 89 -15.17 11.09 -3.01
CA THR A 89 -16.56 11.55 -3.18
C THR A 89 -17.53 10.71 -2.35
N PRO A 90 -18.39 11.31 -1.50
CA PRO A 90 -19.46 10.58 -0.83
C PRO A 90 -20.40 9.92 -1.85
N GLY A 91 -20.80 8.68 -1.58
CA GLY A 91 -21.80 7.97 -2.35
C GLY A 91 -23.22 8.38 -1.95
N GLN A 92 -24.22 7.79 -2.62
CA GLN A 92 -25.63 8.02 -2.28
C GLN A 92 -26.03 7.44 -0.92
N GLN A 93 -25.28 6.46 -0.40
CA GLN A 93 -25.51 5.85 0.90
C GLN A 93 -24.48 6.36 1.92
N PRO A 94 -24.84 6.57 3.20
CA PRO A 94 -23.96 7.18 4.21
C PRO A 94 -22.62 6.47 4.44
N LEU A 95 -22.58 5.16 4.20
CA LEU A 95 -21.40 4.31 4.37
C LEU A 95 -20.71 3.98 3.05
N HIS A 96 -21.05 4.67 1.97
CA HIS A 96 -20.49 4.43 0.65
C HIS A 96 -19.76 5.66 0.15
N SER A 97 -18.67 5.45 -0.58
CA SER A 97 -17.90 6.50 -1.23
C SER A 97 -17.19 5.96 -2.46
N GLU A 98 -16.57 6.85 -3.21
CA GLU A 98 -15.72 6.53 -4.36
C GLU A 98 -14.38 7.24 -4.19
N VAL A 99 -13.30 6.53 -4.50
CA VAL A 99 -11.95 7.08 -4.60
C VAL A 99 -11.59 7.18 -6.07
N LYS A 100 -11.44 8.40 -6.57
CA LYS A 100 -10.96 8.68 -7.92
C LYS A 100 -9.48 8.97 -7.85
N VAL A 101 -8.70 8.30 -8.68
CA VAL A 101 -7.25 8.44 -8.70
C VAL A 101 -6.80 8.95 -10.04
N THR A 102 -5.98 10.00 -10.02
CA THR A 102 -5.22 10.48 -11.17
C THR A 102 -3.74 10.33 -10.87
N ILE A 103 -3.00 9.74 -11.79
CA ILE A 103 -1.60 9.40 -11.70
C ILE A 103 -0.89 10.16 -12.82
N GLU A 104 0.21 10.83 -12.46
CA GLU A 104 1.11 11.36 -13.47
C GLU A 104 2.52 10.89 -13.12
N VAL A 105 3.08 10.03 -13.96
CA VAL A 105 4.43 9.49 -13.78
C VAL A 105 5.25 9.87 -15.00
N PRO A 106 6.37 10.60 -14.84
CA PRO A 106 7.25 10.91 -15.97
C PRO A 106 7.80 9.61 -16.54
N ALA A 107 8.13 9.59 -17.83
CA ALA A 107 8.75 8.42 -18.45
C ALA A 107 10.14 8.18 -17.82
N LEU A 108 10.29 7.11 -17.03
CA LEU A 108 11.53 6.79 -16.34
C LEU A 108 12.32 5.70 -17.07
N PRO A 109 13.55 5.95 -17.52
CA PRO A 109 14.40 4.91 -18.06
C PRO A 109 14.85 3.95 -16.93
N MET A 110 14.52 2.67 -17.08
CA MET A 110 14.84 1.60 -16.12
C MET A 110 16.06 0.75 -16.57
N GLY A 111 16.71 1.12 -17.68
CA GLY A 111 17.85 0.43 -18.26
C GLY A 111 17.90 0.60 -19.78
N VAL A 112 18.76 -0.17 -20.44
CA VAL A 112 18.87 -0.15 -21.91
C VAL A 112 17.53 -0.58 -22.51
N ASN A 113 16.86 0.34 -23.20
CA ASN A 113 15.56 0.15 -23.87
C ASN A 113 14.39 -0.24 -22.96
N LYS A 114 14.46 0.01 -21.64
CA LYS A 114 13.34 -0.23 -20.71
C LYS A 114 12.87 1.08 -20.12
N VAL A 115 11.56 1.33 -20.17
CA VAL A 115 10.91 2.49 -19.56
C VAL A 115 9.86 2.00 -18.58
N LEU A 116 9.75 2.63 -17.41
CA LEU A 116 8.63 2.39 -16.49
C LEU A 116 7.36 2.90 -17.16
N SER A 117 6.43 1.99 -17.42
CA SER A 117 5.13 2.33 -18.01
C SER A 117 4.20 2.83 -16.92
N GLU A 118 3.53 3.96 -17.18
CA GLU A 118 2.47 4.53 -16.35
C GLU A 118 1.37 3.51 -16.04
N GLN A 119 0.94 2.72 -17.03
CA GLN A 119 -0.04 1.65 -16.84
C GLN A 119 0.38 0.65 -15.75
N LYS A 120 1.66 0.29 -15.67
CA LYS A 120 2.12 -0.63 -14.62
C LYS A 120 2.06 0.01 -13.24
N VAL A 121 2.31 1.31 -13.17
CA VAL A 121 2.17 2.07 -11.92
C VAL A 121 0.70 2.15 -11.52
N GLU A 122 -0.18 2.43 -12.48
CA GLU A 122 -1.64 2.43 -12.30
C GLU A 122 -2.15 1.08 -11.77
N ASP A 123 -1.79 -0.03 -12.42
CA ASP A 123 -2.22 -1.37 -12.00
C ASP A 123 -1.78 -1.69 -10.56
N TYR A 124 -0.55 -1.32 -10.20
CA TYR A 124 -0.02 -1.49 -8.85
C TYR A 124 -0.77 -0.60 -7.85
N PHE A 125 -0.95 0.68 -8.18
CA PHE A 125 -1.62 1.66 -7.33
C PHE A 125 -3.09 1.26 -7.08
N GLN A 126 -3.80 0.84 -8.13
CA GLN A 126 -5.16 0.36 -8.04
C GLN A 126 -5.27 -0.87 -7.13
N ARG A 127 -4.36 -1.85 -7.28
CA ARG A 127 -4.35 -3.04 -6.43
C ARG A 127 -4.17 -2.69 -4.95
N HIS A 128 -3.22 -1.82 -4.62
CA HIS A 128 -2.98 -1.44 -3.23
C HIS A 128 -4.08 -0.53 -2.65
N THR A 129 -4.66 0.37 -3.46
CA THR A 129 -5.87 1.15 -3.07
C THR A 129 -7.03 0.22 -2.75
N LYS A 130 -7.29 -0.78 -3.60
CA LYS A 130 -8.34 -1.76 -3.39
C LYS A 130 -8.10 -2.61 -2.13
N ALA A 131 -6.87 -3.04 -1.88
CA ALA A 131 -6.52 -3.81 -0.70
C ALA A 131 -6.74 -3.00 0.59
N LEU A 132 -6.31 -1.74 0.62
CA LEU A 132 -6.52 -0.85 1.77
C LEU A 132 -8.00 -0.60 2.03
N ILE A 133 -8.77 -0.26 0.99
CA ILE A 133 -10.22 -0.06 1.08
C ILE A 133 -10.93 -1.34 1.56
N ALA A 134 -10.51 -2.51 1.09
CA ALA A 134 -11.09 -3.79 1.51
C ALA A 134 -10.85 -4.05 3.00
N ALA A 135 -9.64 -3.83 3.50
CA ALA A 135 -9.30 -3.97 4.92
C ALA A 135 -10.11 -3.00 5.81
N MET A 136 -10.28 -1.75 5.36
CA MET A 136 -11.13 -0.79 6.07
C MET A 136 -12.60 -1.23 6.10
N ALA A 137 -13.11 -1.76 4.98
CA ALA A 137 -14.50 -2.21 4.88
C ALA A 137 -14.77 -3.47 5.75
N SER A 138 -13.78 -4.36 5.90
CA SER A 138 -13.84 -5.52 6.78
C SER A 138 -13.58 -5.18 8.26
N ARG A 139 -13.21 -3.92 8.56
CA ARG A 139 -12.75 -3.47 9.90
C ARG A 139 -11.54 -4.27 10.41
N GLU A 140 -10.75 -4.80 9.49
CA GLU A 140 -9.48 -5.45 9.80
C GLU A 140 -8.39 -4.39 9.98
N SER A 141 -7.24 -4.82 10.51
CA SER A 141 -6.08 -3.95 10.59
C SER A 141 -5.63 -3.55 9.18
N THR A 142 -5.52 -2.25 8.92
CA THR A 142 -5.04 -1.69 7.66
C THR A 142 -3.51 -1.69 7.56
N SER A 143 -2.80 -1.99 8.66
CA SER A 143 -1.34 -1.86 8.76
C SER A 143 -0.59 -2.58 7.64
N ALA A 144 -0.91 -3.85 7.36
CA ALA A 144 -0.24 -4.60 6.30
C ALA A 144 -0.45 -3.98 4.91
N ALA A 145 -1.69 -3.65 4.57
CA ALA A 145 -2.02 -3.00 3.29
C ALA A 145 -1.36 -1.62 3.17
N ALA A 146 -1.30 -0.86 4.27
CA ALA A 146 -0.66 0.44 4.33
C ALA A 146 0.87 0.35 4.16
N HIS A 147 1.54 -0.65 4.76
CA HIS A 147 2.96 -0.91 4.56
C HIS A 147 3.29 -1.32 3.12
N GLU A 148 2.44 -2.14 2.48
CA GLU A 148 2.59 -2.46 1.06
C GLU A 148 2.44 -1.22 0.18
N PHE A 149 1.47 -0.34 0.51
CA PHE A 149 1.26 0.93 -0.18
C PHE A 149 2.50 1.83 -0.09
N VAL A 150 3.09 1.96 1.10
CA VAL A 150 4.33 2.74 1.30
C VAL A 150 5.51 2.12 0.57
N SER A 151 5.61 0.79 0.53
CA SER A 151 6.68 0.08 -0.19
C SER A 151 6.61 0.33 -1.70
N MET A 152 5.41 0.48 -2.27
CA MET A 152 5.24 0.88 -3.67
C MET A 152 5.77 2.29 -3.91
N PHE A 153 5.54 3.23 -2.98
CA PHE A 153 6.12 4.57 -3.09
C PHE A 153 7.65 4.55 -3.04
N ASP A 154 8.23 3.71 -2.20
CA ASP A 154 9.68 3.50 -2.15
C ASP A 154 10.23 2.94 -3.47
N ALA A 155 9.54 1.96 -4.07
CA ALA A 155 9.93 1.41 -5.37
C ALA A 155 9.89 2.47 -6.48
N LEU A 156 8.86 3.31 -6.49
CA LEU A 156 8.76 4.45 -7.41
C LEU A 156 9.86 5.48 -7.15
N ALA A 157 10.14 5.78 -5.88
CA ALA A 157 11.21 6.69 -5.52
C ALA A 157 12.59 6.21 -5.98
N LEU A 158 12.89 4.91 -5.87
CA LEU A 158 14.11 4.33 -6.42
C LEU A 158 14.15 4.42 -7.95
N ALA A 159 13.01 4.20 -8.61
CA ALA A 159 12.92 4.32 -10.06
C ALA A 159 13.12 5.77 -10.54
N THR A 160 12.64 6.76 -9.78
CA THR A 160 12.73 8.20 -10.13
C THR A 160 14.02 8.88 -9.66
N ASN A 161 14.86 8.19 -8.88
CA ASN A 161 16.12 8.72 -8.33
C ASN A 161 17.29 7.73 -8.57
N PRO A 162 17.95 7.78 -9.74
CA PRO A 162 19.01 6.84 -10.11
C PRO A 162 20.25 6.90 -9.19
N SER A 163 20.48 8.02 -8.53
CA SER A 163 21.54 8.17 -7.52
C SER A 163 21.23 7.37 -6.26
N LEU A 164 19.98 7.41 -5.80
CA LEU A 164 19.49 6.63 -4.66
C LEU A 164 19.58 5.14 -4.95
N LYS A 165 19.12 4.73 -6.14
CA LYS A 165 19.23 3.34 -6.61
C LYS A 165 20.67 2.84 -6.64
N ARG A 166 21.61 3.61 -7.20
CA ARG A 166 23.04 3.24 -7.23
C ARG A 166 23.64 3.13 -5.84
N LYS A 167 23.27 4.01 -4.92
CA LYS A 167 23.71 3.93 -3.52
C LYS A 167 23.27 2.61 -2.88
N LEU A 168 21.98 2.26 -3.02
CA LEU A 168 21.44 1.00 -2.54
C LEU A 168 22.15 -0.23 -3.16
N GLU A 169 22.35 -0.23 -4.48
CA GLU A 169 23.04 -1.31 -5.18
C GLU A 169 24.51 -1.48 -4.73
N ASN A 170 25.19 -0.38 -4.41
CA ASN A 170 26.56 -0.43 -3.90
C ASN A 170 26.61 -0.94 -2.46
N ASP A 171 25.70 -0.47 -1.60
CA ASP A 171 25.66 -0.88 -0.20
C ASP A 171 25.33 -2.38 -0.06
N VAL A 172 24.40 -2.92 -0.87
CA VAL A 172 24.12 -4.37 -0.94
C VAL A 172 25.36 -5.16 -1.37
N ARG A 173 26.07 -4.71 -2.41
CA ARG A 173 27.31 -5.36 -2.86
C ARG A 173 28.42 -5.33 -1.82
N THR A 174 28.42 -4.35 -0.91
CA THR A 174 29.45 -4.24 0.13
C THR A 174 29.20 -5.27 1.23
N ILE A 175 27.93 -5.51 1.57
CA ILE A 175 27.52 -6.56 2.53
C ILE A 175 27.92 -7.96 2.00
N ASP A 176 27.69 -8.22 0.71
CA ASP A 176 28.04 -9.52 0.08
C ASP A 176 29.56 -9.79 0.04
N LEU A 177 30.40 -8.76 0.19
CA LEU A 177 31.87 -8.89 0.18
C LEU A 177 32.46 -8.99 1.59
N GLU A 178 31.81 -8.45 2.61
CA GLU A 178 32.27 -8.54 4.01
C GLU A 178 31.93 -9.91 4.64
N ASP A 179 30.92 -10.63 4.16
CA ASP A 179 30.61 -12.01 4.58
C ASP A 179 31.49 -13.08 3.87
N GLY A 180 32.44 -12.65 3.02
CA GLY A 180 33.28 -13.52 2.17
C GLY A 180 34.74 -13.71 2.63
N GLU A 181 35.19 -13.00 3.67
CA GLU A 181 36.56 -13.12 4.19
C GLU A 181 36.56 -13.44 5.69
N ASP A 182 36.27 -14.69 6.04
CA ASP A 182 36.84 -15.25 7.27
C ASP A 182 37.26 -16.72 7.11
N THR A 183 38.56 -16.92 7.31
CA THR A 183 39.30 -18.17 7.59
C THR A 183 39.51 -19.20 6.47
N ALA A 184 40.62 -19.03 5.73
CA ALA A 184 41.36 -20.15 5.17
C ALA A 184 42.88 -19.98 5.40
N THR A 185 43.30 -19.97 6.67
CA THR A 185 44.65 -20.44 7.00
C THR A 185 44.54 -21.94 7.27
N ALA A 186 44.89 -22.72 6.25
CA ALA A 186 45.12 -24.14 6.37
C ALA A 186 46.35 -24.38 7.25
N ASP A 187 46.21 -25.19 8.29
CA ASP A 187 47.26 -26.08 8.80
C ASP A 187 46.59 -27.29 9.51
N GLU A 188 47.32 -28.40 9.48
CA GLU A 188 46.89 -29.80 9.30
C GLU A 188 46.03 -30.49 10.39
N PRO A 189 45.33 -31.59 10.05
CA PRO A 189 44.71 -32.46 11.04
C PRO A 189 45.74 -33.44 11.63
N SER A 190 45.92 -33.42 12.96
CA SER A 190 46.59 -34.51 13.68
C SER A 190 45.56 -35.51 14.20
N ASP A 191 45.70 -36.75 13.77
CA ASP A 191 44.97 -37.93 14.22
C ASP A 191 45.05 -38.10 15.74
N GLU A 192 43.91 -38.27 16.41
CA GLU A 192 43.85 -39.14 17.58
C GLU A 192 42.48 -39.81 17.71
N GLU A 193 42.56 -41.13 17.71
CA GLU A 193 41.48 -42.09 17.67
C GLU A 193 41.05 -42.46 19.12
N VAL A 194 39.82 -43.00 19.23
CA VAL A 194 39.31 -43.83 20.35
C VAL A 194 38.71 -43.08 21.56
N ASN A 195 37.38 -43.13 21.73
CA ASN A 195 36.79 -44.22 22.54
C ASN A 195 35.24 -44.31 22.42
N ARG A 196 34.77 -45.56 22.31
CA ARG A 196 33.36 -45.95 22.32
C ARG A 196 32.78 -45.85 23.73
N GLY A 197 31.59 -45.27 23.85
CA GLY A 197 30.75 -45.39 25.04
C GLY A 197 29.28 -45.57 24.64
N MET A 198 28.81 -46.81 24.69
CA MET A 198 27.40 -47.21 24.62
C MET A 198 26.63 -46.64 25.81
N ILE A 199 25.49 -45.97 25.59
CA ILE A 199 24.30 -45.92 26.47
C ILE A 199 23.12 -45.57 25.52
N ASP A 200 22.31 -46.51 25.06
CA ASP A 200 21.11 -47.13 25.66
C ASP A 200 19.88 -46.21 25.82
N ASN A 201 18.74 -46.77 25.44
CA ASN A 201 17.43 -46.19 25.18
C ASN A 201 16.69 -45.68 26.43
N SER A 202 15.90 -44.62 26.26
CA SER A 202 14.63 -44.39 26.97
C SER A 202 13.78 -43.47 26.07
N GLU A 203 12.74 -43.94 25.38
CA GLU A 203 11.32 -43.84 25.84
C GLU A 203 11.12 -42.70 26.84
N THR A 204 10.34 -41.66 26.54
CA THR A 204 8.88 -41.48 26.74
C THR A 204 8.68 -39.96 26.45
N ASP A 205 7.57 -39.32 26.12
CA ASP A 205 6.15 -39.60 26.32
C ASP A 205 5.36 -38.60 25.45
N ARG A 206 4.14 -38.99 25.06
CA ARG A 206 3.15 -38.13 24.42
C ARG A 206 2.53 -37.21 25.47
N GLY A 207 2.25 -35.97 25.09
CA GLY A 207 1.43 -35.05 25.85
C GLY A 207 0.42 -34.37 24.93
N ASP A 208 -0.71 -35.02 24.76
CA ASP A 208 -1.95 -34.52 24.15
C ASP A 208 -2.76 -33.74 25.20
N GLU A 209 -3.71 -32.93 24.72
CA GLU A 209 -4.89 -32.36 25.41
C GLU A 209 -4.76 -31.16 26.38
N GLN A 210 -5.40 -30.05 26.02
CA GLN A 210 -6.64 -29.49 26.63
C GLN A 210 -6.95 -28.13 25.97
N LEU A 211 -8.02 -27.93 25.17
CA LEU A 211 -9.46 -27.87 25.46
C LEU A 211 -9.89 -26.84 26.53
N GLY A 212 -10.72 -25.89 26.08
CA GLY A 212 -11.60 -25.03 26.91
C GLY A 212 -10.98 -23.69 27.29
N THR A 213 -11.68 -22.54 27.31
CA THR A 213 -13.11 -22.30 27.39
C THR A 213 -13.37 -20.83 27.05
N GLU A 214 -14.30 -20.52 26.14
CA GLU A 214 -14.98 -19.21 26.09
C GLU A 214 -15.97 -19.10 27.26
N PRO A 215 -16.24 -17.88 27.76
CA PRO A 215 -17.64 -17.55 27.96
C PRO A 215 -18.02 -16.12 27.51
N GLN A 216 -19.03 -16.09 26.64
CA GLN A 216 -20.31 -15.41 26.83
C GLN A 216 -20.34 -13.95 27.31
N GLY A 217 -20.81 -13.08 26.40
CA GLY A 217 -22.14 -12.50 26.54
C GLY A 217 -22.33 -11.38 27.57
N ALA A 218 -22.35 -10.13 27.08
CA ALA A 218 -23.12 -9.06 27.70
C ALA A 218 -23.77 -8.22 26.59
N GLU A 219 -25.05 -8.46 26.36
CA GLU A 219 -25.95 -7.62 25.56
C GLU A 219 -26.37 -6.35 26.35
N PRO A 220 -26.90 -5.32 25.65
CA PRO A 220 -26.88 -3.92 26.09
C PRO A 220 -28.05 -3.52 27.02
N ASP A 221 -27.80 -2.52 27.87
CA ASP A 221 -28.80 -1.81 28.69
C ASP A 221 -29.60 -0.83 27.80
N PRO A 222 -30.93 -1.00 27.63
CA PRO A 222 -31.77 -0.07 26.90
C PRO A 222 -32.34 0.96 27.90
N ARG A 223 -31.82 2.18 27.87
CA ARG A 223 -32.47 3.33 28.51
C ARG A 223 -32.75 4.40 27.49
N GLU A 224 -34.00 4.39 27.01
CA GLU A 224 -34.68 5.59 26.57
C GLU A 224 -34.79 6.57 27.76
N PRO A 225 -34.63 7.87 27.50
CA PRO A 225 -35.54 8.80 28.13
C PRO A 225 -36.39 9.55 27.09
N GLU A 226 -37.69 9.48 27.37
CA GLU A 226 -38.78 10.24 26.81
C GLU A 226 -38.59 11.77 26.95
N GLY A 227 -39.24 12.50 26.02
CA GLY A 227 -39.67 13.89 26.20
C GLY A 227 -38.61 14.93 25.83
N THR A 228 -38.91 16.05 25.18
CA THR A 228 -40.19 16.74 25.01
C THR A 228 -40.01 17.78 23.91
N ASP A 229 -40.91 17.80 22.94
CA ASP A 229 -41.29 18.98 22.15
C ASP A 229 -42.81 19.10 22.35
N PRO A 230 -43.50 20.25 22.24
CA PRO A 230 -43.05 21.54 21.75
C PRO A 230 -43.50 22.75 22.62
N ASN A 231 -42.93 23.94 22.41
CA ASN A 231 -43.75 25.15 22.42
C ASN A 231 -43.08 26.30 21.63
N PRO A 232 -43.73 26.78 20.56
CA PRO A 232 -43.45 28.09 19.97
C PRO A 232 -44.40 29.16 20.55
N ASP A 233 -43.82 30.26 21.02
CA ASP A 233 -44.42 31.60 21.04
C ASP A 233 -43.47 32.56 20.32
#